data_AF-A0A3S4FD20-F1
#
_entry.id   AF-A0A3S4FD20-F1
#
_cell.length_a   1.000
_cell.length_b   1.000
_cell.length_c   1.000
_cell.angle_alpha   90.00
_cell.angle_beta   90.00
_cell.angle_gamma   90.00
#
_symmetry.space_group_name_H-M   'P 1'
#
loop_
_entity.id
_entity.type
_entity.pdbx_description
1 polymer ?
#
loop_
_entity_poly.entity_id
_entity_poly.type
_entity_poly.pdbx_seq_one_letter_code
_entity_poly.pdbx_strand_id
1 'polypeptide(L)'
;MPKLRLIGLTLLALSATAVSHAEETRYVSDELNTWVRSGPGDNYRLVGTVNAGEEVTLLQSDANYGQIKDSSGRTAWIPLKELNTTPSLRTRVPDLENQVKTLTDKLNNIDTTWNQRTADMQQKVAQSDSVINGLKKRTRS
;
A
#
# COMPACT_ATOMS: atom_id res chain seq x y z
N MET A 1 -3.50 -68.03 19.09
CA MET A 1 -2.14 -67.85 18.53
C MET A 1 -2.06 -66.43 17.96
N PRO A 2 -1.07 -65.61 18.36
CA PRO A 2 -1.02 -64.16 18.14
C PRO A 2 -0.30 -63.78 16.83
N LYS A 3 -0.46 -62.52 16.36
CA LYS A 3 0.49 -61.65 15.61
C LYS A 3 -0.33 -60.54 14.90
N LEU A 4 -0.50 -59.36 15.50
CA LEU A 4 0.39 -58.20 15.37
C LEU A 4 0.79 -57.93 13.91
N ARG A 5 0.16 -56.94 13.25
CA ARG A 5 0.81 -55.93 12.38
C ARG A 5 -0.03 -54.65 12.33
N LEU A 6 0.23 -53.83 13.34
CA LEU A 6 0.03 -52.38 13.37
C LEU A 6 1.02 -51.73 12.39
N ILE A 7 0.83 -51.85 11.07
CA ILE A 7 1.66 -51.18 10.07
C ILE A 7 0.79 -50.80 8.86
N GLY A 8 0.23 -49.61 8.92
CA GLY A 8 -0.47 -48.96 7.81
C GLY A 8 -0.81 -47.51 8.11
N LEU A 9 -0.15 -46.90 9.10
CA LEU A 9 -0.33 -45.50 9.53
C LEU A 9 0.80 -44.60 8.99
N THR A 10 1.30 -44.89 7.80
CA THR A 10 2.33 -44.07 7.17
C THR A 10 2.06 -44.04 5.68
N LEU A 11 2.07 -42.83 5.12
CA LEU A 11 2.08 -42.53 3.68
C LEU A 11 0.75 -42.17 3.00
N LEU A 12 0.03 -41.19 3.54
CA LEU A 12 -0.67 -40.23 2.66
C LEU A 12 -0.76 -38.82 3.28
N ALA A 13 0.36 -38.32 3.77
CA ALA A 13 0.55 -36.90 4.01
C ALA A 13 1.45 -36.33 2.91
N LEU A 14 0.98 -36.37 1.65
CA LEU A 14 1.60 -35.60 0.58
C LEU A 14 1.02 -34.19 0.67
N SER A 15 1.71 -33.40 1.49
CA SER A 15 1.68 -31.95 1.59
C SER A 15 1.36 -31.27 0.25
N ALA A 16 0.15 -30.75 0.13
CA ALA A 16 -0.14 -29.64 -0.76
C ALA A 16 0.41 -28.37 -0.09
N THR A 17 1.71 -28.12 -0.23
CA THR A 17 2.24 -26.78 0.01
C THR A 17 1.70 -25.89 -1.11
N ALA A 18 0.59 -25.20 -0.84
CA ALA A 18 0.20 -24.07 -1.64
C ALA A 18 1.34 -23.04 -1.52
N VAL A 19 2.15 -22.90 -2.58
CA VAL A 19 3.13 -21.84 -2.66
C VAL A 19 2.35 -20.54 -2.81
N SER A 20 2.18 -19.83 -1.70
CA SER A 20 1.64 -18.47 -1.71
C SER A 20 2.71 -17.54 -2.30
N HIS A 21 2.66 -17.33 -3.61
CA HIS A 21 3.39 -16.22 -4.21
C HIS A 21 2.70 -14.93 -3.77
N ALA A 22 3.43 -14.09 -3.02
CA ALA A 22 2.98 -12.75 -2.71
C ALA A 22 2.79 -12.00 -4.03
N GLU A 23 1.61 -11.43 -4.22
CA GLU A 23 1.26 -10.68 -5.42
C GLU A 23 2.13 -9.42 -5.48
N GLU A 24 3.07 -9.37 -6.43
CA GLU A 24 3.97 -8.23 -6.58
C GLU A 24 3.36 -7.22 -7.54
N THR A 25 2.76 -6.17 -6.97
CA THR A 25 2.23 -5.03 -7.72
C THR A 25 3.37 -4.21 -8.34
N ARG A 26 3.26 -3.94 -9.64
CA ARG A 26 4.14 -3.07 -10.41
C ARG A 26 3.33 -2.05 -11.21
N TYR A 27 3.97 -0.99 -11.65
CA TYR A 27 3.37 0.08 -12.44
C TYR A 27 4.07 0.17 -13.79
N VAL A 28 3.32 0.32 -14.87
CA VAL A 28 3.90 0.57 -16.19
C VAL A 28 4.50 1.98 -16.24
N SER A 29 5.64 2.11 -16.91
CA SER A 29 6.35 3.36 -17.18
C SER A 29 5.43 4.46 -17.74
N ASP A 30 5.82 5.72 -17.56
CA ASP A 30 5.11 6.90 -18.05
C ASP A 30 5.23 7.13 -19.58
N GLU A 31 5.84 6.19 -20.31
CA GLU A 31 5.96 6.25 -21.77
C GLU A 31 4.64 5.93 -22.48
N LEU A 32 4.29 6.74 -23.48
CA LEU A 32 2.93 6.85 -24.06
C LEU A 32 2.32 5.53 -24.57
N ASN A 33 3.13 4.52 -24.90
CA ASN A 33 2.68 3.19 -25.30
C ASN A 33 3.76 2.15 -25.01
N THR A 34 3.53 1.27 -24.03
CA THR A 34 4.38 0.09 -23.85
C THR A 34 3.77 -1.11 -24.57
N TRP A 35 4.53 -1.67 -25.50
CA TRP A 35 4.12 -2.86 -26.25
C TRP A 35 4.34 -4.13 -25.42
N VAL A 36 3.33 -5.01 -25.45
CA VAL A 36 3.39 -6.32 -24.79
C VAL A 36 3.46 -7.45 -25.81
N ARG A 37 4.09 -8.55 -25.40
CA ARG A 37 4.46 -9.69 -26.24
C ARG A 37 3.80 -10.98 -25.77
N SER A 38 3.74 -11.97 -26.66
CA SER A 38 3.25 -13.31 -26.33
C SER A 38 4.24 -14.17 -25.53
N GLY A 39 5.49 -13.77 -25.40
CA GLY A 39 6.53 -14.52 -24.69
C GLY A 39 7.73 -13.66 -24.26
N PRO A 40 8.66 -14.23 -23.49
CA PRO A 40 9.82 -13.53 -22.92
C PRO A 40 10.92 -13.32 -23.96
N GLY A 41 10.79 -12.29 -24.79
CA GLY A 41 11.84 -11.94 -25.74
C GLY A 41 11.38 -11.17 -26.96
N ASP A 42 12.32 -10.55 -27.66
CA ASP A 42 12.03 -9.72 -28.84
C ASP A 42 11.52 -10.50 -30.06
N ASN A 43 11.80 -11.81 -30.10
CA ASN A 43 11.34 -12.71 -31.15
C ASN A 43 9.85 -13.07 -31.04
N TYR A 44 9.21 -12.75 -29.92
CA TYR A 44 7.78 -13.02 -29.73
C TYR A 44 6.92 -11.90 -30.31
N ARG A 45 5.79 -12.29 -30.89
CA ARG A 45 4.83 -11.40 -31.54
C ARG A 45 4.27 -10.38 -30.53
N LEU A 46 4.13 -9.13 -30.97
CA LEU A 46 3.39 -8.10 -30.24
C LEU A 46 1.90 -8.50 -30.17
N VAL A 47 1.34 -8.54 -28.96
CA VAL A 47 -0.06 -8.94 -28.73
C VAL A 47 -0.93 -7.76 -28.30
N GLY A 48 -0.34 -6.59 -28.07
CA GLY A 48 -1.07 -5.36 -27.78
C GLY A 48 -0.19 -4.33 -27.08
N THR A 49 -0.85 -3.38 -26.43
CA THR A 49 -0.25 -2.36 -25.58
C THR A 49 -0.85 -2.38 -24.18
N VAL A 50 -0.12 -1.82 -23.23
CA VAL A 50 -0.59 -1.49 -21.89
C VAL A 50 -0.44 0.01 -21.68
N ASN A 51 -1.35 0.61 -20.91
CA ASN A 51 -1.37 2.04 -20.71
C ASN A 51 -0.24 2.46 -19.77
N ALA A 52 0.31 3.65 -20.02
CA ALA A 52 1.29 4.26 -19.14
C ALA A 52 0.71 4.47 -17.73
N GLY A 53 1.48 4.13 -16.69
CA GLY A 53 1.06 4.25 -15.30
C GLY A 53 0.01 3.24 -14.84
N GLU A 54 -0.40 2.29 -15.69
CA GLU A 54 -1.33 1.23 -15.30
C GLU A 54 -0.71 0.33 -14.23
N GLU A 55 -1.50 0.00 -13.21
CA GLU A 55 -1.14 -0.97 -12.18
C GLU A 55 -1.29 -2.39 -12.75
N VAL A 56 -0.26 -3.20 -12.61
CA VAL A 56 -0.20 -4.56 -13.11
C VAL A 56 0.41 -5.49 -12.08
N THR A 57 -0.01 -6.75 -12.09
CA THR A 57 0.54 -7.77 -11.22
C THR A 57 1.66 -8.50 -11.94
N LEU A 58 2.87 -8.52 -11.37
CA LEU A 58 3.97 -9.34 -11.89
C LEU A 58 3.76 -10.80 -11.45
N LEU A 59 3.61 -11.70 -12.42
CA LEU A 59 3.41 -13.12 -12.18
C LEU A 59 4.74 -13.88 -12.13
N GLN A 60 5.64 -13.57 -13.07
CA GLN A 60 6.98 -14.13 -13.15
C GLN A 60 7.89 -13.22 -14.00
N SER A 61 9.20 -13.44 -13.93
CA SER A 61 10.18 -12.70 -14.72
C SER A 61 11.23 -13.63 -15.31
N ASP A 62 11.70 -13.31 -16.51
CA ASP A 62 12.80 -13.98 -17.20
C ASP A 62 13.75 -12.94 -17.80
N ALA A 63 15.03 -13.01 -17.43
CA ALA A 63 16.12 -12.11 -17.85
C ALA A 63 15.75 -10.61 -17.95
N ASN A 64 15.16 -10.20 -19.08
CA ASN A 64 14.80 -8.81 -19.41
C ASN A 64 13.28 -8.56 -19.47
N TYR A 65 12.44 -9.57 -19.25
CA TYR A 65 11.00 -9.54 -19.44
C TYR A 65 10.26 -10.00 -18.19
N GLY A 66 9.13 -9.36 -17.89
CA GLY A 66 8.17 -9.76 -16.87
C GLY A 66 6.88 -10.24 -17.53
N GLN A 67 6.32 -11.34 -17.05
CA GLN A 67 4.95 -11.72 -17.35
C GLN A 67 4.03 -11.01 -16.36
N ILE A 68 3.12 -10.20 -16.88
CA ILE A 68 2.20 -9.42 -16.08
C ILE A 68 0.76 -9.88 -16.30
N LYS A 69 -0.09 -9.61 -15.31
CA LYS A 69 -1.55 -9.65 -15.44
C LYS A 69 -2.07 -8.22 -15.30
N ASP A 70 -2.83 -7.77 -16.29
CA ASP A 70 -3.46 -6.45 -16.26
C ASP A 70 -4.82 -6.47 -15.52
N SER A 71 -5.40 -5.28 -15.37
CA SER A 71 -6.71 -5.07 -14.73
C SER A 71 -7.86 -5.83 -15.41
N SER A 72 -7.74 -6.12 -16.71
CA SER A 72 -8.70 -6.91 -17.48
C SER A 72 -8.53 -8.42 -17.30
N GLY A 73 -7.50 -8.84 -16.56
CA GLY A 73 -7.14 -10.23 -16.32
C GLY A 73 -6.34 -10.87 -17.46
N ARG A 74 -5.92 -10.10 -18.46
CA ARG A 74 -5.10 -10.57 -19.58
C ARG A 74 -3.65 -10.71 -19.13
N THR A 75 -3.01 -11.79 -19.58
CA THR A 75 -1.60 -12.06 -19.30
C THR A 75 -0.75 -11.78 -20.53
N ALA A 76 0.33 -11.03 -20.37
CA ALA A 76 1.27 -10.71 -21.45
C ALA A 76 2.68 -10.46 -20.92
N TRP A 77 3.66 -10.43 -21.81
CA TRP A 77 5.06 -10.16 -21.46
C TRP A 77 5.47 -8.73 -21.79
N ILE A 78 6.13 -8.07 -20.86
CA ILE A 78 6.56 -6.67 -20.95
C ILE A 78 8.05 -6.58 -20.58
N PRO A 79 8.87 -5.72 -21.21
CA PRO A 79 10.25 -5.55 -20.78
C PRO A 79 10.31 -5.02 -19.34
N LEU A 80 11.17 -5.58 -18.50
CA LEU A 80 11.27 -5.21 -17.07
C LEU A 80 11.63 -3.74 -16.86
N LYS A 81 12.38 -3.14 -17.79
CA LYS A 81 12.73 -1.71 -17.77
C LYS A 81 11.50 -0.79 -17.86
N GLU A 82 10.37 -1.31 -18.33
CA GLU A 82 9.11 -0.59 -18.44
C GLU A 82 8.24 -0.77 -17.17
N LEU A 83 8.68 -1.58 -16.20
CA LEU A 83 7.97 -1.82 -14.94
C LEU A 83 8.67 -1.11 -13.78
N ASN A 84 7.94 -0.23 -13.11
CA ASN A 84 8.36 0.49 -11.92
C ASN A 84 7.68 -0.07 -10.68
N THR A 85 8.37 0.02 -9.53
CA THR A 85 7.79 -0.29 -8.21
C THR A 85 7.02 0.88 -7.62
N THR A 86 7.13 2.05 -8.24
CA THR A 86 6.49 3.29 -7.81
C THR A 86 5.42 3.76 -8.79
N PRO A 87 4.28 4.30 -8.32
CA PRO A 87 3.28 4.91 -9.18
C PRO A 87 3.86 6.01 -10.08
N SER A 88 3.24 6.18 -11.24
CA SER A 88 3.56 7.21 -12.23
C SER A 88 3.57 8.63 -11.65
N LEU A 89 4.34 9.51 -12.29
CA LEU A 89 4.39 10.93 -11.93
C LEU A 89 3.03 11.61 -12.12
N ARG A 90 2.22 11.14 -13.08
CA ARG A 90 0.87 11.68 -13.34
C ARG A 90 -0.07 11.53 -12.14
N THR A 91 0.04 10.44 -11.40
CA THR A 91 -0.73 10.22 -10.16
C THR A 91 -0.12 10.98 -8.99
N ARG A 92 1.21 11.09 -8.94
CA ARG A 92 1.91 11.74 -7.82
C ARG A 92 1.78 13.26 -7.81
N VAL A 93 1.65 13.93 -8.96
CA VAL A 93 1.57 15.41 -9.01
C VAL A 93 0.36 15.97 -8.25
N PRO A 94 -0.89 15.52 -8.51
CA PRO A 94 -2.05 15.98 -7.75
C PRO A 94 -1.94 15.68 -6.25
N ASP A 95 -1.40 14.51 -5.88
CA ASP A 95 -1.22 14.12 -4.48
C ASP A 95 -0.17 14.98 -3.77
N LEU A 96 0.93 15.31 -4.46
CA LEU A 96 1.96 16.21 -3.96
C LEU A 96 1.43 17.65 -3.83
N GLU A 97 0.64 18.13 -4.80
CA GLU A 97 -0.03 19.43 -4.73
C GLU A 97 -1.00 19.50 -3.54
N ASN A 98 -1.79 18.46 -3.32
CA ASN A 98 -2.70 18.35 -2.17
C ASN A 98 -1.95 18.33 -0.84
N GLN A 99 -0.80 17.65 -0.79
CA GLN A 99 0.07 17.66 0.39
C GLN A 99 0.64 19.05 0.65
N VAL A 100 1.19 19.72 -0.37
CA VAL A 100 1.69 21.10 -0.24
C VAL A 100 0.58 22.01 0.26
N LYS A 101 -0.61 21.96 -0.33
CA LYS A 101 -1.77 22.74 0.13
C LYS A 101 -2.10 22.46 1.60
N THR A 102 -2.17 21.19 2.00
CA THR A 102 -2.47 20.79 3.38
C THR A 102 -1.40 21.29 4.35
N LEU A 103 -0.12 21.20 3.97
CA LEU A 103 0.99 21.69 4.78
C LEU A 103 0.95 23.22 4.90
N THR A 104 0.66 23.93 3.82
CA THR A 104 0.45 25.38 3.83
C THR A 104 -0.72 25.79 4.73
N ASP A 105 -1.87 25.12 4.61
CA ASP A 105 -3.05 25.39 5.44
C ASP A 105 -2.78 25.14 6.93
N LYS A 106 -1.98 24.11 7.25
CA LYS A 106 -1.53 23.84 8.63
C LYS A 106 -0.61 24.95 9.13
N LEU A 107 0.38 25.39 8.34
CA LEU A 107 1.27 26.48 8.71
C LEU A 107 0.51 27.78 8.98
N ASN A 108 -0.46 28.12 8.12
CA ASN A 108 -1.26 29.33 8.28
C ASN A 108 -2.19 29.30 9.50
N ASN A 109 -2.67 28.12 9.90
CA ASN A 109 -3.56 27.95 11.04
C ASN A 109 -2.85 27.50 12.32
N ILE A 110 -1.52 27.39 12.31
CA ILE A 110 -0.78 26.95 13.50
C ILE A 110 -0.90 27.97 14.63
N ASP A 111 -0.78 29.26 14.33
CA ASP A 111 -0.90 30.32 15.33
C ASP A 111 -2.29 30.41 15.94
N THR A 112 -3.34 30.33 15.10
CA THR A 112 -4.74 30.36 15.57
C THR A 112 -5.05 29.13 16.42
N THR A 113 -4.63 27.93 15.99
CA THR A 113 -4.83 26.68 16.73
C THR A 113 -4.07 26.69 18.07
N TRP A 114 -2.84 27.22 18.09
CA TRP A 114 -2.05 27.36 19.31
C TRP A 114 -2.65 28.35 20.30
N ASN A 115 -3.07 29.51 19.82
CA ASN A 115 -3.72 30.53 20.65
C ASN A 115 -5.02 29.98 21.26
N GLN A 116 -5.82 29.28 20.46
CA GLN A 116 -7.06 28.66 20.93
C GLN A 116 -6.80 27.57 21.97
N ARG A 117 -5.84 26.67 21.71
CA ARG A 117 -5.46 25.63 22.70
C ARG A 117 -4.92 26.24 24.00
N THR A 118 -4.17 27.32 23.91
CA THR A 118 -3.63 28.03 25.08
C THR A 118 -4.77 28.67 25.88
N ALA A 119 -5.72 29.32 25.21
CA ALA A 119 -6.90 29.90 25.85
C ALA A 119 -7.78 28.83 26.51
N ASP A 120 -8.04 27.72 25.82
CA ASP A 120 -8.80 26.58 26.35
C ASP A 120 -8.11 25.97 27.59
N MET A 121 -6.77 25.86 27.56
CA MET A 121 -5.99 25.36 28.69
C MET A 121 -6.09 26.31 29.89
N GLN A 122 -5.93 27.61 29.68
CA GLN A 122 -6.09 28.62 30.73
C GLN A 122 -7.49 28.57 31.35
N GLN A 123 -8.53 28.42 30.52
CA GLN A 123 -9.90 28.29 30.99
C GLN A 123 -10.09 27.02 31.83
N LYS A 124 -9.56 25.87 31.38
CA LYS A 124 -9.63 24.61 32.13
C LYS A 124 -8.91 24.68 33.47
N VAL A 125 -7.75 25.33 33.53
CA VAL A 125 -7.00 25.53 34.77
C VAL A 125 -7.82 26.42 35.72
N ALA A 126 -8.33 27.56 35.24
CA ALA A 126 -9.15 28.46 36.06
C ALA A 126 -10.44 27.79 36.59
N GLN A 127 -11.08 26.95 35.77
CA GLN A 127 -12.23 26.14 36.20
C GLN A 127 -11.83 25.13 37.28
N SER A 128 -10.70 24.45 37.11
CA SER A 128 -10.18 23.49 38.09
C SER A 128 -9.88 24.16 39.43
N ASP A 129 -9.21 25.32 39.41
CA ASP A 129 -8.93 26.12 40.60
C ASP A 129 -10.20 26.56 41.33
N SER A 130 -11.22 26.97 40.56
CA SER A 130 -12.52 27.38 41.11
C SER A 130 -13.22 26.22 41.84
N VAL A 131 -13.20 25.02 41.24
CA VAL A 131 -13.76 23.80 41.86
C VAL A 131 -13.01 23.44 43.13
N ILE A 132 -11.66 23.45 43.09
CA ILE A 132 -10.81 23.15 44.25
C ILE A 132 -11.10 24.12 45.40
N ASN A 133 -11.17 25.42 45.12
CA ASN A 133 -11.47 26.44 46.13
C ASN A 133 -12.88 26.26 46.72
N GLY A 134 -13.87 25.91 45.89
CA GLY A 134 -15.22 25.58 46.33
C GLY A 134 -15.29 24.38 47.27
N LEU A 135 -14.53 23.31 46.96
CA LEU A 135 -14.42 22.13 47.83
C LEU A 135 -13.75 22.49 49.17
N LYS A 136 -12.62 23.20 49.13
CA LYS A 136 -11.88 23.63 50.33
C LYS A 136 -12.71 24.49 51.28
N LYS A 137 -13.60 25.33 50.75
CA LYS A 137 -14.51 26.16 51.56
C LYS A 137 -15.56 25.31 52.27
N ARG A 138 -16.06 24.24 51.64
CA ARG A 138 -17.05 23.32 52.24
C ARG A 138 -16.43 22.45 53.32
N THR A 139 -15.18 22.00 53.16
CA THR A 139 -14.51 21.16 54.16
C THR A 139 -14.07 21.93 55.41
N ARG A 140 -14.10 23.27 55.38
CA ARG A 140 -13.71 24.16 56.49
C ARG A 140 -14.91 24.73 57.26
N SER A 141 -16.13 24.48 56.80
CA SER A 141 -17.37 24.79 57.50
C SER A 141 -17.92 23.54 58.18
#